data_AF-A0A2D9DQJ4-F1
#
_entry.id   AF-A0A2D9DQJ4-F1
#
_cell.length_a   1.000
_cell.length_b   1.000
_cell.length_c   1.000
_cell.angle_alpha   90.00
_cell.angle_beta   90.00
_cell.angle_gamma   90.00
#
_symmetry.space_group_name_H-M   'P 1'
#
loop_
_entity.id
_entity.type
_entity.pdbx_description
1 polymer ?
#
loop_
_entity_poly.entity_id
_entity_poly.type
_entity_poly.pdbx_seq_one_letter_code
_entity_poly.pdbx_strand_id
1 'polypeptide(L)'
;MKQFSEGLGSSWVFTTILYFNDALTDAELAQWRPDQLKSRLRRQLHRADIKTPVLGSLELDFQSDIGRWLPHFHLLVLGQRSDVERMRGVILKKNKIPELGRAARPLFIKEVQDIDAAILYCHKFVWQDRRRFVVTPHGKPVHRTRKYRLDAARHALALQVLNRLGLPGLTFKSGVSRATHPDLSEYLSLANGKNHPKGG
;
A
#
# COMPACT_ATOMS: atom_id res chain seq x y z
N MET A 1 4.85 -16.20 17.79
CA MET A 1 5.72 -15.78 16.67
C MET A 1 6.10 -14.33 16.90
N LYS A 2 7.29 -14.07 17.45
CA LYS A 2 7.81 -12.73 17.81
C LYS A 2 9.17 -12.44 17.13
N GLN A 3 9.50 -13.18 16.06
CA GLN A 3 10.89 -13.35 15.62
C GLN A 3 11.35 -12.42 14.50
N PHE A 4 10.48 -11.59 13.90
CA PHE A 4 10.88 -10.69 12.81
C PHE A 4 11.30 -9.27 13.27
N SER A 5 11.06 -8.90 14.53
CA SER A 5 11.28 -7.53 15.03
C SER A 5 12.58 -7.30 15.80
N GLU A 6 13.29 -8.35 16.19
CA GLU A 6 14.50 -8.25 17.03
C GLU A 6 15.73 -8.62 16.20
N GLY A 7 16.34 -7.65 15.51
CA GLY A 7 17.64 -7.92 14.86
C GLY A 7 18.13 -6.89 13.85
N LEU A 8 17.25 -6.04 13.30
CA LEU A 8 17.64 -5.00 12.36
C LEU A 8 17.37 -3.66 13.02
N GLY A 9 18.39 -2.89 13.38
CA GLY A 9 18.26 -1.52 13.90
C GLY A 9 17.67 -0.51 12.90
N SER A 10 16.80 -0.98 12.00
CA SER A 10 16.11 -0.25 10.95
C SER A 10 14.63 -0.18 11.28
N SER A 11 14.09 1.02 11.39
CA SER A 11 12.65 1.24 11.53
C SER A 11 11.95 1.05 10.18
N TRP A 12 10.66 0.74 10.25
CA TRP A 12 9.77 0.70 9.09
C TRP A 12 8.78 1.86 9.13
N VAL A 13 8.50 2.43 7.96
CA VAL A 13 7.50 3.46 7.78
C VAL A 13 6.44 2.97 6.81
N PHE A 14 5.20 2.98 7.28
CA PHE A 14 4.03 2.69 6.46
C PHE A 14 3.58 3.95 5.73
N THR A 15 3.36 3.82 4.43
CA THR A 15 2.95 4.92 3.57
C THR A 15 1.80 4.51 2.66
N THR A 16 0.75 5.33 2.60
CA THR A 16 -0.30 5.20 1.59
C THR A 16 -0.22 6.33 0.60
N ILE A 17 -0.20 6.02 -0.69
CA ILE A 17 -0.19 6.99 -1.78
C ILE A 17 -1.45 6.82 -2.62
N LEU A 18 -2.27 7.84 -2.75
CA LEU A 18 -3.45 7.84 -3.62
C LEU A 18 -3.14 8.63 -4.90
N TYR A 19 -3.42 8.01 -6.04
CA TYR A 19 -3.22 8.60 -7.36
C TYR A 19 -4.54 9.06 -7.95
N PHE A 20 -4.93 10.23 -7.48
CA PHE A 20 -6.18 10.89 -7.82
C PHE A 20 -6.33 11.19 -9.32
N ASN A 21 -5.26 11.61 -9.99
CA ASN A 21 -5.28 11.88 -11.43
C ASN A 21 -5.38 10.62 -12.29
N ASP A 22 -5.32 9.44 -11.69
CA ASP A 22 -5.40 8.14 -12.36
C ASP A 22 -6.66 7.41 -11.93
N ALA A 23 -7.67 8.15 -11.47
CA ALA A 23 -8.96 7.59 -11.13
C ALA A 23 -9.65 7.05 -12.40
N LEU A 24 -10.12 5.81 -12.34
CA LEU A 24 -10.62 5.06 -13.50
C LEU A 24 -12.14 4.92 -13.45
N THR A 25 -12.80 5.00 -14.59
CA THR A 25 -14.15 4.44 -14.80
C THR A 25 -14.10 2.91 -14.81
N ASP A 26 -15.27 2.28 -14.77
CA ASP A 26 -15.42 0.83 -14.96
C ASP A 26 -14.82 0.38 -16.32
N ALA A 27 -15.05 1.14 -17.39
CA ALA A 27 -14.53 0.84 -18.74
C ALA A 27 -13.01 0.94 -18.82
N GLU A 28 -12.42 1.99 -18.23
CA GLU A 28 -10.97 2.15 -18.17
C GLU A 28 -10.33 1.04 -17.34
N LEU A 29 -10.90 0.70 -16.18
CA LEU A 29 -10.42 -0.38 -15.32
C LEU A 29 -10.42 -1.74 -16.05
N ALA A 30 -11.46 -2.01 -16.85
CA ALA A 30 -11.58 -3.23 -17.62
C ALA A 30 -10.39 -3.48 -18.55
N GLN A 31 -9.69 -2.44 -19.00
CA GLN A 31 -8.52 -2.57 -19.88
C GLN A 31 -7.21 -2.19 -19.20
N TRP A 32 -7.28 -1.65 -17.98
CA TRP A 32 -6.15 -1.05 -17.30
C TRP A 32 -4.97 -2.00 -17.04
N ARG A 33 -3.78 -1.41 -17.09
CA ARG A 33 -2.49 -2.03 -16.78
C ARG A 33 -1.70 -1.12 -15.82
N PRO A 34 -1.23 -1.64 -14.66
CA PRO A 34 -0.60 -0.82 -13.63
C PRO A 34 0.86 -0.47 -13.92
N ASP A 35 1.46 -0.96 -15.00
CA ASP A 35 2.90 -0.87 -15.27
C ASP A 35 3.41 0.56 -15.33
N GLN A 36 2.67 1.44 -16.01
CA GLN A 36 2.99 2.86 -16.10
C GLN A 36 2.90 3.54 -14.74
N LEU A 37 1.87 3.21 -13.95
CA LEU A 37 1.66 3.74 -12.61
C LEU A 37 2.79 3.30 -11.65
N LYS A 38 3.14 2.02 -11.65
CA LYS A 38 4.25 1.47 -10.86
C LYS A 38 5.59 2.09 -11.27
N SER A 39 5.83 2.25 -12.57
CA SER A 39 7.05 2.89 -13.08
C SER A 39 7.14 4.36 -12.66
N ARG A 40 6.00 5.06 -12.64
CA ARG A 40 5.93 6.43 -12.12
C ARG A 40 6.23 6.49 -10.62
N LEU A 41 5.68 5.57 -9.82
CA LEU A 41 6.01 5.49 -8.40
C LEU A 41 7.51 5.26 -8.18
N ARG A 42 8.15 4.33 -8.91
CA ARG A 42 9.62 4.14 -8.83
C ARG A 42 10.40 5.41 -9.10
N ARG A 43 10.03 6.16 -10.15
CA ARG A 43 10.66 7.46 -10.45
C ARG A 43 10.41 8.49 -9.35
N GLN A 44 9.25 8.48 -8.71
CA GLN A 44 8.95 9.38 -7.59
C GLN A 44 9.78 9.04 -6.35
N LEU A 45 9.93 7.75 -6.02
CA LEU A 45 10.80 7.28 -4.93
C LEU A 45 12.26 7.69 -5.18
N HIS A 46 12.76 7.44 -6.40
CA HIS A 46 14.12 7.85 -6.79
C HIS A 46 14.33 9.36 -6.67
N ARG A 47 13.36 10.18 -7.13
CA ARG A 47 13.44 11.65 -7.02
C ARG A 47 13.35 12.16 -5.58
N ALA A 48 12.76 11.40 -4.67
CA ALA A 48 12.73 11.69 -3.24
C ALA A 48 13.99 11.19 -2.51
N ASP A 49 14.98 10.67 -3.25
CA ASP A 49 16.19 10.04 -2.74
C ASP A 49 15.91 8.86 -1.80
N ILE A 50 14.86 8.08 -2.10
CA ILE A 50 14.57 6.82 -1.41
C ILE A 50 15.29 5.70 -2.14
N LYS A 51 16.45 5.33 -1.61
CA LYS A 51 17.31 4.24 -2.10
C LYS A 51 17.15 2.95 -1.30
N THR A 52 16.47 3.01 -0.16
CA THR A 52 16.22 1.86 0.71
C THR A 52 15.15 0.94 0.11
N PRO A 53 15.09 -0.33 0.57
CA PRO A 53 14.03 -1.24 0.20
C PRO A 53 12.62 -0.68 0.46
N VAL A 54 11.78 -0.78 -0.56
CA VAL A 54 10.35 -0.47 -0.50
C VAL A 54 9.57 -1.68 -0.97
N LEU A 55 8.69 -2.18 -0.11
CA LEU A 55 7.76 -3.27 -0.39
C LEU A 55 6.34 -2.75 -0.31
N GLY A 56 5.41 -3.35 -1.05
CA GLY A 56 4.02 -2.96 -0.93
C GLY A 56 3.11 -3.59 -1.95
N SER A 57 1.91 -3.04 -2.04
CA SER A 57 0.88 -3.47 -2.96
C SER A 57 0.20 -2.27 -3.63
N LEU A 58 -0.50 -2.60 -4.71
CA LEU A 58 -1.46 -1.75 -5.39
C LEU A 58 -2.87 -2.25 -5.06
N GLU A 59 -3.71 -1.34 -4.60
CA GLU A 59 -5.13 -1.55 -4.36
C GLU A 59 -5.96 -0.50 -5.11
N LEU A 60 -7.23 -0.83 -5.33
CA LEU A 60 -8.21 0.06 -5.93
C LEU A 60 -9.47 0.06 -5.05
N ASP A 61 -9.81 1.22 -4.50
CA ASP A 61 -11.10 1.42 -3.83
C ASP A 61 -12.02 2.15 -4.81
N PHE A 62 -13.25 1.66 -4.99
CA PHE A 62 -14.28 2.40 -5.72
C PHE A 62 -14.81 3.54 -4.86
N GLN A 63 -15.08 4.71 -5.44
CA GLN A 63 -15.71 5.84 -4.76
C GLN A 63 -17.02 6.17 -5.46
N SER A 64 -18.12 5.69 -4.87
CA SER A 64 -19.47 5.83 -5.46
C SER A 64 -19.90 7.28 -5.69
N ASP A 65 -19.39 8.21 -4.90
CA ASP A 65 -19.73 9.63 -4.98
C ASP A 65 -19.13 10.35 -6.19
N ILE A 66 -18.05 9.82 -6.77
CA ILE A 66 -17.45 10.32 -8.01
C ILE A 66 -17.53 9.31 -9.15
N GLY A 67 -18.01 8.09 -8.88
CA GLY A 67 -18.14 7.02 -9.87
C GLY A 67 -16.80 6.52 -10.41
N ARG A 68 -15.73 6.56 -9.59
CA ARG A 68 -14.37 6.21 -10.03
C ARG A 68 -13.68 5.23 -9.08
N TRP A 69 -12.83 4.37 -9.65
CA TRP A 69 -11.85 3.56 -8.95
C TRP A 69 -10.60 4.38 -8.69
N LEU A 70 -10.18 4.43 -7.43
CA LEU A 70 -9.00 5.20 -7.03
C LEU A 70 -7.82 4.27 -6.76
N PRO A 71 -6.81 4.23 -7.65
CA PRO A 71 -5.60 3.47 -7.40
C PRO A 71 -4.80 4.07 -6.25
N HIS A 72 -4.36 3.21 -5.35
CA HIS A 72 -3.50 3.59 -4.25
C HIS A 72 -2.50 2.49 -3.91
N PHE A 73 -1.35 2.91 -3.39
CA PHE A 73 -0.32 1.99 -2.92
C PHE A 73 -0.25 1.99 -1.41
N HIS A 74 -0.14 0.81 -0.83
CA HIS A 74 0.28 0.62 0.55
C HIS A 74 1.73 0.15 0.53
N LEU A 75 2.61 0.94 1.14
CA LEU A 75 4.06 0.75 1.09
C LEU A 75 4.63 0.62 2.50
N LEU A 76 5.56 -0.31 2.65
CA LEU A 76 6.53 -0.40 3.74
C LEU A 76 7.87 0.09 3.21
N VAL A 77 8.36 1.18 3.78
CA VAL A 77 9.66 1.76 3.47
C VAL A 77 10.60 1.48 4.63
N LEU A 78 11.75 0.89 4.35
CA LEU A 78 12.81 0.75 5.34
C LEU A 78 13.48 2.12 5.56
N GLY A 79 13.47 2.63 6.79
CA GLY A 79 14.03 3.94 7.13
C GLY A 79 13.21 4.69 8.16
N GLN A 80 13.51 5.97 8.34
CA GLN A 80 12.85 6.85 9.30
C GLN A 80 11.72 7.64 8.64
N ARG A 81 10.80 8.17 9.44
CA ARG A 81 9.70 9.00 8.93
C ARG A 81 10.22 10.18 8.10
N SER A 82 11.27 10.83 8.57
CA SER A 82 11.92 11.96 7.88
C SER A 82 12.37 11.63 6.45
N ASP A 83 12.72 10.37 6.18
CA ASP A 83 13.11 9.91 4.85
C ASP A 83 11.94 9.90 3.87
N VAL A 84 10.78 9.43 4.34
CA VAL A 84 9.57 9.35 3.55
C VAL A 84 8.90 10.72 3.40
N GLU A 85 9.04 11.60 4.39
CA GLU A 85 8.47 12.95 4.35
C GLU A 85 8.97 13.76 3.13
N ARG A 86 10.18 13.47 2.62
CA ARG A 86 10.70 14.04 1.36
C ARG A 86 9.80 13.75 0.15
N MET A 87 9.03 12.66 0.16
CA MET A 87 8.08 12.32 -0.90
C MET A 87 6.92 13.30 -0.99
N ARG A 88 6.57 14.04 0.09
CA ARG A 88 5.45 14.99 0.07
C ARG A 88 5.59 15.99 -1.08
N GLY A 89 6.76 16.61 -1.24
CA GLY A 89 7.00 17.58 -2.30
C GLY A 89 6.87 17.02 -3.72
N VAL A 90 7.15 15.73 -3.90
CA VAL A 90 7.11 15.03 -5.19
C VAL A 90 5.68 14.54 -5.53
N ILE A 91 4.93 14.11 -4.52
CA ILE A 91 3.59 13.49 -4.68
C ILE A 91 2.47 14.54 -4.68
N LEU A 92 2.60 15.60 -3.87
CA LEU A 92 1.54 16.60 -3.69
C LEU A 92 1.38 17.54 -4.90
N LYS A 93 2.42 17.74 -5.71
CA LYS A 93 2.38 18.70 -6.84
C LYS A 93 1.41 18.33 -7.95
N LYS A 94 0.99 17.06 -8.06
CA LYS A 94 0.25 16.53 -9.22
C LYS A 94 -1.04 15.76 -8.87
N ASN A 95 -1.56 15.89 -7.66
CA ASN A 95 -2.77 15.16 -7.23
C ASN A 95 -3.87 16.14 -6.83
N LYS A 96 -4.52 16.75 -7.82
CA LYS A 96 -5.69 17.62 -7.63
C LYS A 96 -6.85 17.00 -8.42
N ILE A 97 -7.93 16.63 -7.73
CA ILE A 97 -9.22 16.35 -8.40
C ILE A 97 -10.12 17.56 -8.13
N PRO A 98 -10.39 18.41 -9.13
CA PRO A 98 -11.36 19.50 -9.00
C PRO A 98 -12.73 18.99 -8.50
N GLU A 99 -13.17 17.84 -8.98
CA GLU A 99 -14.47 17.21 -8.70
C GLU A 99 -14.62 16.71 -7.25
N LEU A 100 -13.52 16.59 -6.48
CA LEU A 100 -13.60 16.19 -5.07
C LEU A 100 -14.08 17.32 -4.14
N GLY A 101 -14.10 18.58 -4.62
CA GLY A 101 -14.56 19.75 -3.86
C GLY A 101 -13.74 20.03 -2.59
N ARG A 102 -12.53 19.45 -2.46
CA ARG A 102 -11.67 19.58 -1.26
C ARG A 102 -10.19 19.35 -1.57
N ALA A 103 -9.33 19.78 -0.64
CA ALA A 103 -7.91 19.46 -0.68
C ALA A 103 -7.69 17.93 -0.64
N ALA A 104 -7.12 17.40 -1.71
CA ALA A 104 -6.69 16.02 -1.79
C ALA A 104 -5.59 15.74 -0.74
N ARG A 105 -5.69 14.59 -0.06
CA ARG A 105 -4.64 14.08 0.83
C ARG A 105 -4.06 12.80 0.21
N PRO A 106 -3.22 12.94 -0.83
CA PRO A 106 -2.71 11.79 -1.58
C PRO A 106 -1.65 11.00 -0.84
N LEU A 107 -1.23 11.43 0.35
CA LEU A 107 -0.12 10.83 1.07
C LEU A 107 -0.41 10.75 2.57
N PHE A 108 -0.42 9.53 3.08
CA PHE A 108 -0.48 9.22 4.50
C PHE A 108 0.81 8.51 4.91
N ILE A 109 1.43 8.92 6.02
CA ILE A 109 2.70 8.40 6.51
C ILE A 109 2.52 8.08 8.00
N LYS A 110 2.94 6.90 8.43
CA LYS A 110 2.88 6.43 9.81
C LYS A 110 4.10 5.57 10.13
N GLU A 111 4.69 5.76 11.30
CA GLU A 111 5.72 4.86 11.82
C GLU A 111 5.10 3.51 12.19
N VAL A 112 5.86 2.43 11.93
CA VAL A 112 5.41 1.06 12.19
C VAL A 112 5.89 0.64 13.57
N GLN A 113 4.94 0.35 14.46
CA GLN A 113 5.20 -0.22 15.78
C GLN A 113 5.09 -1.75 15.76
N ASP A 114 4.24 -2.29 14.88
CA ASP A 114 4.00 -3.71 14.68
C ASP A 114 4.14 -4.02 13.19
N ILE A 115 5.25 -4.65 12.83
CA ILE A 115 5.60 -4.95 11.45
C ILE A 115 4.70 -6.03 10.85
N ASP A 116 4.27 -7.01 11.63
CA ASP A 116 3.42 -8.10 11.17
C ASP A 116 2.03 -7.55 10.79
N ALA A 117 1.46 -6.71 11.66
CA ALA A 117 0.21 -6.02 11.37
C ALA A 117 0.33 -5.11 10.14
N ALA A 118 1.47 -4.43 9.96
CA ALA A 118 1.71 -3.59 8.80
C ALA A 118 1.85 -4.38 7.49
N ILE A 119 2.51 -5.54 7.52
CA ILE A 119 2.61 -6.46 6.38
C ILE A 119 1.22 -6.96 5.98
N LEU A 120 0.43 -7.44 6.95
CA LEU A 120 -0.95 -7.90 6.70
C LEU A 120 -1.81 -6.79 6.11
N TYR A 121 -1.69 -5.57 6.64
CA TYR A 121 -2.41 -4.42 6.12
C TYR A 121 -1.98 -4.07 4.69
N CYS A 122 -0.67 -4.09 4.40
CA CYS A 122 -0.13 -3.81 3.08
C CYS A 122 -0.57 -4.81 2.02
N HIS A 123 -0.87 -6.05 2.37
CA HIS A 123 -1.19 -7.11 1.39
C HIS A 123 -2.66 -7.55 1.44
N LYS A 124 -3.55 -6.65 1.87
CA LYS A 124 -4.99 -6.89 1.90
C LYS A 124 -5.61 -6.63 0.52
N PHE A 125 -5.47 -7.56 -0.42
CA PHE A 125 -6.02 -7.45 -1.79
C PHE A 125 -7.56 -7.53 -1.86
N VAL A 126 -8.27 -6.65 -1.16
CA VAL A 126 -9.73 -6.60 -1.09
C VAL A 126 -10.19 -5.23 -1.55
N TRP A 127 -10.72 -5.17 -2.77
CA TRP A 127 -11.24 -3.94 -3.35
C TRP A 127 -12.68 -3.71 -2.87
N GLN A 128 -12.96 -2.49 -2.42
CA GLN A 128 -14.20 -2.16 -1.73
C GLN A 128 -14.75 -0.82 -2.22
N ASP A 129 -16.05 -0.58 -1.97
CA ASP A 129 -16.67 0.71 -2.17
C ASP A 129 -16.42 1.59 -0.94
N ARG A 130 -15.59 2.62 -1.09
CA ARG A 130 -15.27 3.59 -0.06
C ARG A 130 -16.19 4.80 -0.20
N ARG A 131 -17.28 4.79 0.56
CA ARG A 131 -18.27 5.87 0.57
C ARG A 131 -17.91 6.95 1.58
N ARG A 132 -18.10 8.20 1.17
CA ARG A 132 -18.07 9.36 2.06
C ARG A 132 -19.44 9.57 2.70
N PHE A 133 -19.43 10.02 3.94
CA PHE A 133 -20.60 10.52 4.64
C PHE A 133 -20.18 11.64 5.59
N VAL A 134 -21.10 12.55 5.87
CA VAL A 134 -20.88 13.65 6.82
C VAL A 134 -21.54 13.26 8.13
N VAL A 135 -20.80 13.41 9.22
CA VAL A 135 -21.37 13.35 10.58
C VAL A 135 -21.20 14.73 11.21
N THR A 136 -22.15 15.15 12.02
CA THR A 136 -22.12 16.49 12.66
C THR A 136 -22.03 16.37 14.18
N PRO A 137 -20.91 15.87 14.73
CA PRO A 137 -20.72 15.86 16.18
C PRO A 137 -20.59 17.31 16.67
N HIS A 138 -21.38 17.66 17.69
CA HIS A 138 -21.35 18.99 18.34
C HIS A 138 -21.50 20.15 17.35
N GLY A 139 -22.36 20.00 16.33
CA GLY A 139 -22.66 21.06 15.36
C GLY A 139 -21.57 21.30 14.30
N LYS A 140 -20.46 20.55 14.30
CA LYS A 140 -19.39 20.72 13.30
C LYS A 140 -19.40 19.57 12.28
N PRO A 141 -19.52 19.84 10.98
CA PRO A 141 -19.49 18.78 9.96
C PRO A 141 -18.09 18.15 9.89
N VAL A 142 -18.05 16.83 10.05
CA VAL A 142 -16.85 16.02 9.94
C VAL A 142 -17.07 14.99 8.85
N HIS A 143 -16.24 15.04 7.81
CA HIS A 143 -16.26 14.04 6.75
C HIS A 143 -15.62 12.74 7.24
N ARG A 144 -16.35 11.63 7.07
CA ARG A 144 -15.89 10.27 7.36
C ARG A 144 -15.97 9.41 6.10
N THR A 145 -15.22 8.32 6.11
CA THR A 145 -15.29 7.30 5.05
C THR A 145 -15.56 5.95 5.67
N ARG A 146 -16.39 5.13 5.03
CA ARG A 146 -16.62 3.74 5.41
C ARG A 146 -16.51 2.85 4.18
N LYS A 147 -15.93 1.66 4.34
CA LYS A 147 -15.82 0.65 3.29
C LYS A 147 -17.09 -0.21 3.29
N TYR A 148 -17.61 -0.48 2.10
CA TYR A 148 -18.77 -1.30 1.82
C TYR A 148 -18.40 -2.36 0.78
N ARG A 149 -19.25 -3.38 0.67
CA ARG A 149 -19.16 -4.33 -0.44
C ARG A 149 -19.49 -3.60 -1.74
N LEU A 150 -18.75 -3.94 -2.81
CA LEU A 150 -19.07 -3.52 -4.17
C LEU A 150 -20.44 -4.11 -4.58
N ASP A 151 -21.15 -3.42 -5.47
CA ASP A 151 -22.29 -4.04 -6.16
C ASP A 151 -21.83 -5.22 -7.03
N ALA A 152 -22.78 -6.03 -7.50
CA ALA A 152 -22.48 -7.27 -8.20
C ALA A 152 -21.62 -7.06 -9.45
N ALA A 153 -21.91 -6.03 -10.24
CA ALA A 153 -21.20 -5.75 -11.48
C ALA A 153 -19.75 -5.32 -11.22
N ARG A 154 -19.54 -4.39 -10.28
CA ARG A 154 -18.21 -3.91 -9.90
C ARG A 154 -17.40 -4.96 -9.16
N HIS A 155 -18.05 -5.81 -8.37
CA HIS A 155 -17.40 -6.93 -7.75
C HIS A 155 -16.90 -7.93 -8.80
N ALA A 156 -17.72 -8.28 -9.79
CA ALA A 156 -17.30 -9.15 -10.89
C ALA A 156 -16.15 -8.53 -11.69
N LEU A 157 -16.23 -7.25 -12.03
CA LEU A 157 -15.15 -6.51 -12.70
C LEU A 157 -13.85 -6.54 -11.88
N ALA A 158 -13.91 -6.25 -10.58
CA ALA A 158 -12.75 -6.29 -9.69
C ALA A 158 -12.10 -7.68 -9.70
N LEU A 159 -12.88 -8.76 -9.60
CA LEU A 159 -12.36 -10.13 -9.63
C LEU A 159 -11.69 -10.47 -10.97
N GLN A 160 -12.29 -10.07 -12.10
CA GLN A 160 -11.69 -10.27 -13.43
C GLN A 160 -10.33 -9.55 -13.54
N VAL A 161 -10.25 -8.32 -13.04
CA VAL A 161 -9.02 -7.52 -13.07
C VAL A 161 -7.98 -8.10 -12.12
N LEU A 162 -8.35 -8.45 -10.89
CA LEU A 162 -7.46 -9.09 -9.92
C LEU A 162 -6.86 -10.38 -10.49
N ASN A 163 -7.69 -11.24 -11.09
CA ASN A 163 -7.24 -12.47 -11.73
C ASN A 163 -6.26 -12.19 -12.87
N ARG A 164 -6.57 -11.22 -13.73
CA ARG A 164 -5.69 -10.82 -14.85
C ARG A 164 -4.35 -10.27 -14.39
N LEU A 165 -4.33 -9.46 -13.34
CA LEU A 165 -3.10 -8.84 -12.83
C LEU A 165 -2.23 -9.87 -12.09
N GLY A 166 -2.86 -10.80 -11.39
CA GLY A 166 -2.19 -11.72 -10.48
C GLY A 166 -1.40 -11.01 -9.38
N LEU A 167 -0.76 -11.81 -8.51
CA LEU A 167 0.11 -11.26 -7.46
C LEU A 167 1.24 -10.36 -7.99
N PRO A 168 1.91 -10.66 -9.13
CA PRO A 168 2.97 -9.79 -9.65
C PRO A 168 2.47 -8.41 -10.08
N GLY A 169 1.28 -8.34 -10.69
CA GLY A 169 0.66 -7.07 -11.07
C GLY A 169 0.33 -6.21 -9.86
N LEU A 170 -0.17 -6.84 -8.79
CA LEU A 170 -0.58 -6.18 -7.56
C LEU A 170 0.57 -5.84 -6.60
N THR A 171 1.71 -6.52 -6.69
CA THR A 171 2.84 -6.29 -5.78
C THR A 171 3.76 -5.17 -6.28
N PHE A 172 4.25 -4.32 -5.38
CA PHE A 172 5.25 -3.30 -5.67
C PHE A 172 6.55 -3.56 -4.91
N LYS A 173 7.69 -3.44 -5.62
CA LYS A 173 9.03 -3.55 -5.04
C LYS A 173 9.96 -2.51 -5.70
N SER A 174 10.81 -1.87 -4.90
CA SER A 174 11.86 -0.94 -5.34
C SER A 174 13.02 -0.95 -4.34
N GLY A 175 14.27 -0.73 -4.78
CA GLY A 175 15.43 -0.77 -3.89
C GLY A 175 15.75 -2.14 -3.28
N VAL A 176 15.07 -3.20 -3.74
CA VAL A 176 15.35 -4.59 -3.34
C VAL A 176 16.32 -5.16 -4.36
N SER A 177 17.56 -5.42 -3.93
CA SER A 177 18.52 -6.15 -4.77
C SER A 177 17.97 -7.54 -5.11
N ARG A 178 18.25 -8.04 -6.32
CA ARG A 178 18.18 -9.49 -6.60
C ARG A 178 19.38 -10.16 -5.93
N ALA A 179 19.56 -9.98 -4.62
CA ALA A 179 20.53 -10.75 -3.90
C ALA A 179 20.02 -12.19 -3.92
N THR A 180 20.84 -13.08 -4.47
CA THR A 180 20.78 -14.53 -4.23
C THR A 180 20.36 -14.73 -2.79
N HIS A 181 19.27 -15.47 -2.60
CA HIS A 181 18.77 -15.83 -1.28
C HIS A 181 19.97 -16.14 -0.38
N PRO A 182 20.19 -15.44 0.75
CA PRO A 182 21.18 -15.93 1.70
C PRO A 182 20.79 -17.38 1.99
N ASP A 183 21.78 -18.26 1.86
CA ASP A 183 21.64 -19.69 1.95
C ASP A 183 20.66 -20.04 3.08
N LEU A 184 19.54 -20.70 2.72
CA LEU A 184 18.51 -21.10 3.68
C LEU A 184 19.06 -22.02 4.78
N SER A 185 20.27 -22.56 4.61
CA SER A 185 21.00 -23.32 5.62
C SER A 185 21.14 -22.58 6.95
N GLU A 186 21.32 -21.25 6.93
CA GLU A 186 21.50 -20.43 8.14
C GLU A 186 20.17 -20.23 8.92
N TYR A 187 19.04 -20.24 8.21
CA TYR A 187 17.71 -20.19 8.83
C TYR A 187 17.24 -21.57 9.33
N LEU A 188 17.63 -22.65 8.64
CA LEU A 188 17.29 -24.02 9.03
C LEU A 188 18.12 -24.50 10.25
N SER A 189 19.35 -24.01 10.42
CA SER A 189 20.17 -24.31 11.60
C SER A 189 19.60 -23.68 12.88
N LEU A 190 19.05 -22.47 12.79
CA LEU A 190 18.34 -21.80 13.90
C LEU A 190 17.02 -22.48 14.28
N ALA A 191 16.34 -23.11 13.32
CA ALA A 191 15.11 -23.86 13.57
C ALA A 191 15.37 -25.23 14.23
N ASN A 192 16.52 -25.85 13.96
CA ASN A 192 16.90 -27.16 14.52
C ASN A 192 17.68 -27.09 15.84
N GLY A 193 17.98 -25.90 16.36
CA GLY A 193 18.77 -25.69 17.58
C GLY A 193 18.03 -25.88 18.91
N LYS A 194 16.77 -26.34 18.92
CA LYS A 194 16.08 -26.71 20.18
C LYS A 194 16.46 -28.14 20.60
N ASN A 195 17.67 -28.28 21.12
CA ASN A 195 18.04 -29.47 21.90
C ASN A 195 17.16 -29.52 23.16
N HIS A 196 16.33 -30.57 23.25
CA HIS A 196 15.71 -30.95 24.50
C HIS A 196 16.79 -31.28 25.54
N PRO A 197 16.72 -30.76 26.78
CA PRO A 197 17.55 -31.29 27.85
C PRO A 197 17.09 -32.74 28.12
N LYS A 198 17.99 -33.69 27.96
CA LYS A 198 17.79 -35.05 28.47
C LYS A 198 17.79 -34.97 29.99
N GLY A 199 16.64 -35.24 30.61
CA GLY A 199 16.54 -35.46 32.05
C GLY A 199 17.30 -36.73 32.44
N GLY A 200 18.04 -36.62 33.55
CA GLY A 200 18.50 -37.77 34.32
C GLY A 200 17.41 -38.28 35.25
#